data_AF-A0A8J3VZZ2-F1
#
_entry.id   AF-A0A8J3VZZ2-F1
#
_cell.length_a   1.000
_cell.length_b   1.000
_cell.length_c   1.000
_cell.angle_alpha   90.00
_cell.angle_beta   90.00
_cell.angle_gamma   90.00
#
_symmetry.space_group_name_H-M   'P 1'
#
loop_
_entity.id
_entity.type
_entity.pdbx_description
1 polymer ?
#
loop_
_entity_poly.entity_id
_entity_poly.type
_entity_poly.pdbx_seq_one_letter_code
_entity_poly.pdbx_strand_id
1 'polypeptide(L)'
;MSARMEAIRRRAEVEILELCADQQERLAEAKQAFDADPSPETLAAKKQAMAEMRSFRAWLRSAGRPVISDGGGDAVVQSQTVEERPAGRARRGA
;
A
#
# COMPACT_ATOMS: atom_id res chain seq x y z
N MET A 1 -10.50 -19.48 -21.15
CA MET A 1 -9.38 -19.13 -20.24
C MET A 1 -8.72 -20.43 -19.81
N SER A 2 -7.39 -20.56 -19.89
CA SER A 2 -6.69 -21.83 -19.56
C SER A 2 -6.54 -22.00 -18.05
N ALA A 3 -6.55 -23.23 -17.55
CA ALA A 3 -6.32 -23.57 -16.13
C ALA A 3 -5.02 -22.95 -15.58
N ARG A 4 -3.98 -22.84 -16.42
CA ARG A 4 -2.73 -22.16 -16.06
C ARG A 4 -2.94 -20.68 -15.74
N MET A 5 -3.75 -19.98 -16.53
CA MET A 5 -4.03 -18.56 -16.33
C MET A 5 -4.88 -18.31 -15.09
N GLU A 6 -5.82 -19.22 -14.80
CA GLU A 6 -6.60 -19.16 -13.55
C GLU A 6 -5.72 -19.37 -12.31
N ALA A 7 -4.77 -20.31 -12.37
CA ALA A 7 -3.81 -20.51 -11.29
C ALA A 7 -2.93 -19.28 -11.04
N ILE A 8 -2.45 -18.62 -12.10
CA ILE A 8 -1.67 -17.36 -12.00
C ILE A 8 -2.52 -16.26 -11.36
N ARG A 9 -3.76 -16.08 -11.83
CA ARG A 9 -4.68 -15.08 -11.27
C ARG A 9 -4.90 -15.29 -9.78
N ARG A 10 -5.18 -16.54 -9.37
CA ARG A 10 -5.41 -16.87 -7.95
C ARG A 10 -4.20 -16.58 -7.08
N ARG A 11 -2.97 -16.83 -7.58
CA ARG A 11 -1.74 -16.49 -6.85
C ARG A 11 -1.61 -14.99 -6.64
N ALA A 12 -1.82 -14.20 -7.69
CA ALA A 12 -1.80 -12.74 -7.60
C ALA A 12 -2.88 -12.21 -6.62
N GLU A 13 -4.06 -12.82 -6.60
CA GLU A 13 -5.12 -12.47 -5.64
C GLU A 13 -4.71 -12.78 -4.20
N VAL A 14 -4.05 -13.92 -3.94
CA VAL A 14 -3.50 -14.27 -2.61
C VAL A 14 -2.44 -13.28 -2.17
N GLU A 15 -1.48 -12.94 -3.04
CA GLU A 15 -0.42 -11.96 -2.73
C GLU A 15 -1.00 -10.60 -2.35
N ILE A 16 -2.04 -10.12 -3.06
CA ILE A 16 -2.72 -8.87 -2.72
C ILE A 16 -3.40 -8.95 -1.35
N LEU A 17 -4.01 -10.10 -1.01
CA LEU A 17 -4.66 -10.31 0.29
C LEU A 17 -3.64 -10.33 1.44
N GLU A 18 -2.47 -10.95 1.23
CA GLU A 18 -1.37 -10.95 2.20
C GLU A 18 -0.88 -9.52 2.46
N LEU A 19 -0.63 -8.73 1.39
CA LEU A 19 -0.27 -7.32 1.52
C LEU A 19 -1.35 -6.50 2.27
N CYS A 20 -2.63 -6.83 2.09
CA CYS A 20 -3.70 -6.18 2.83
C CYS A 20 -3.64 -6.52 4.33
N ALA A 21 -3.36 -7.76 4.68
CA ALA A 21 -3.25 -8.20 6.07
C ALA A 21 -2.09 -7.49 6.78
N ASP A 22 -0.90 -7.48 6.17
CA ASP A 22 0.29 -6.81 6.72
C ASP A 22 0.05 -5.33 7.00
N GLN A 23 -0.60 -4.62 6.07
CA GLN A 23 -0.90 -3.20 6.24
C GLN A 23 -1.92 -2.95 7.36
N GLN A 24 -2.89 -3.85 7.52
CA GLN A 24 -3.87 -3.76 8.61
C GLN A 24 -3.22 -4.01 9.98
N GLU A 25 -2.34 -5.00 10.08
CA GLU A 25 -1.59 -5.31 11.29
C GLU A 25 -0.72 -4.13 11.72
N ARG A 26 0.10 -3.57 10.82
CA ARG A 26 0.93 -2.38 11.11
C ARG A 26 0.12 -1.20 11.64
N LEU A 27 -1.05 -0.93 11.04
CA LEU A 27 -1.92 0.14 11.51
C LEU A 27 -2.54 -0.19 12.88
N ALA A 28 -2.89 -1.45 13.14
CA ALA A 28 -3.41 -1.88 14.42
C ALA A 28 -2.37 -1.75 15.53
N GLU A 29 -1.14 -2.22 15.29
CA GLU A 29 -0.01 -2.09 16.20
C GLU A 29 0.29 -0.63 16.53
N ALA A 30 0.37 0.24 15.52
CA ALA A 30 0.62 1.67 15.74
C ALA A 30 -0.51 2.36 16.53
N LYS A 31 -1.76 1.89 16.38
CA LYS A 31 -2.88 2.37 17.20
C LYS A 31 -2.76 1.89 18.65
N GLN A 32 -2.49 0.60 18.85
CA GLN A 32 -2.30 0.02 20.17
C GLN A 32 -1.13 0.67 20.92
N ALA A 33 -0.01 0.93 20.24
CA ALA A 33 1.14 1.62 20.83
C ALA A 33 0.78 3.03 21.32
N PHE A 34 0.04 3.81 20.53
CA PHE A 34 -0.45 5.12 20.96
C PHE A 34 -1.48 5.05 22.08
N ASP A 35 -2.38 4.08 22.04
CA ASP A 35 -3.41 3.90 23.07
C ASP A 35 -2.77 3.45 24.41
N ALA A 36 -1.66 2.70 24.36
CA ALA A 36 -0.88 2.29 25.53
C ALA A 36 0.04 3.40 26.07
N ASP A 37 0.68 4.18 25.21
CA ASP A 37 1.52 5.33 25.57
C ASP A 37 1.22 6.52 24.66
N PRO A 38 0.40 7.50 25.09
CA PRO A 38 0.05 8.68 24.29
C PRO A 38 1.18 9.74 24.27
N SER A 39 2.32 9.40 23.69
CA SER A 39 3.47 10.29 23.51
C SER A 39 3.52 10.92 22.10
N PRO A 40 4.30 12.00 21.90
CA PRO A 40 4.48 12.57 20.57
C PRO A 40 5.05 11.57 19.55
N GLU A 41 5.88 10.63 20.01
CA GLU A 41 6.52 9.61 19.19
C GLU A 41 5.51 8.57 18.69
N THR A 42 4.68 8.01 19.59
CA THR A 42 3.64 7.06 19.21
C THR A 42 2.54 7.72 18.37
N LEU A 43 2.25 9.02 18.61
CA LEU A 43 1.35 9.80 17.77
C LEU A 43 1.90 9.96 16.34
N ALA A 44 3.21 10.21 16.20
CA ALA A 44 3.87 10.31 14.91
C ALA A 44 3.83 8.97 14.16
N ALA A 45 4.15 7.86 14.84
CA ALA A 45 4.06 6.51 14.28
C ALA A 45 2.63 6.16 13.83
N LYS A 46 1.61 6.44 14.66
CA LYS A 46 0.19 6.26 14.30
C LYS A 46 -0.21 7.08 13.08
N LYS A 47 0.22 8.34 12.98
CA LYS A 47 -0.05 9.20 11.82
C LYS A 47 0.62 8.66 10.55
N GLN A 48 1.86 8.19 10.66
CA GLN A 48 2.60 7.59 9.55
C GLN A 48 1.88 6.34 9.04
N ALA A 49 1.53 5.40 9.92
CA ALA A 49 0.80 4.18 9.55
C ALA A 49 -0.58 4.49 8.91
N MET A 50 -1.28 5.51 9.39
CA MET A 50 -2.54 5.97 8.76
C MET A 50 -2.32 6.54 7.35
N ALA A 51 -1.22 7.27 7.13
CA ALA A 51 -0.87 7.81 5.82
C ALA A 51 -0.50 6.69 4.83
N GLU A 52 0.29 5.71 5.28
CA GLU A 52 0.64 4.51 4.52
C GLU A 52 -0.59 3.71 4.12
N MET A 53 -1.50 3.42 5.07
CA MET A 53 -2.78 2.76 4.78
C MET A 53 -3.62 3.54 3.76
N ARG A 54 -3.63 4.88 3.82
CA ARG A 54 -4.35 5.72 2.86
C ARG A 54 -3.75 5.57 1.45
N SER A 55 -2.43 5.63 1.34
CA SER A 55 -1.70 5.45 0.08
C SER A 55 -1.92 4.05 -0.48
N PHE A 56 -1.85 3.02 0.36
CA PHE A 56 -2.11 1.63 -0.03
C PHE A 56 -3.54 1.43 -0.55
N ARG A 57 -4.55 1.99 0.13
CA ARG A 57 -5.95 1.97 -0.37
C ARG A 57 -6.15 2.75 -1.67
N ALA A 58 -5.34 3.79 -1.92
CA ALA A 58 -5.35 4.49 -3.19
C ALA A 58 -4.76 3.60 -4.29
N TRP A 59 -3.61 2.97 -4.02
CA TRP A 59 -2.98 2.01 -4.91
C TRP A 59 -3.89 0.82 -5.23
N LEU A 60 -4.55 0.21 -4.26
CA LEU A 60 -5.50 -0.88 -4.49
C LEU A 60 -6.66 -0.46 -5.41
N ARG A 61 -7.14 0.77 -5.31
CA ARG A 61 -8.22 1.28 -6.17
C ARG A 61 -7.74 1.58 -7.59
N SER A 62 -6.49 2.01 -7.77
CA SER A 62 -5.91 2.33 -9.09
C SER A 62 -5.31 1.12 -9.80
N ALA A 63 -4.72 0.18 -9.06
CA ALA A 63 -3.89 -0.91 -9.56
C ALA A 63 -4.33 -2.31 -9.09
N GLY A 64 -5.26 -2.42 -8.13
CA GLY A 64 -5.70 -3.70 -7.53
C GLY A 64 -6.56 -4.59 -8.43
N ARG A 65 -6.56 -4.35 -9.74
CA ARG A 65 -6.97 -5.37 -10.72
C ARG A 65 -5.70 -5.97 -11.30
N PRO A 66 -5.45 -7.28 -11.14
CA PRO A 66 -4.34 -7.92 -11.83
C PRO A 66 -4.52 -7.68 -13.34
N VAL A 67 -3.64 -6.87 -13.92
CA VAL A 67 -3.57 -6.68 -15.38
C VAL A 67 -2.92 -7.94 -15.92
N ILE A 68 -3.75 -8.95 -16.20
CA ILE A 68 -3.31 -10.13 -16.92
C ILE A 68 -3.27 -9.72 -18.39
N SER A 69 -2.09 -9.32 -18.87
CA SER A 69 -1.84 -9.15 -20.30
C SER A 69 -2.15 -10.48 -21.00
N ASP A 70 -3.11 -10.46 -21.91
CA ASP A 70 -3.68 -11.59 -22.64
C ASP A 70 -2.80 -12.09 -23.80
N GLY A 71 -1.54 -11.65 -23.84
CA GLY A 71 -0.52 -12.24 -24.71
C GLY A 71 0.61 -11.27 -25.02
N GLY A 72 1.78 -11.53 -24.44
CA GLY A 72 3.06 -10.94 -24.88
C GLY A 72 3.51 -9.72 -24.08
N GLY A 73 4.02 -9.94 -22.87
CA GLY A 73 4.77 -8.92 -22.14
C GLY A 73 4.76 -9.17 -20.65
N ASP A 74 5.91 -9.52 -20.09
CA ASP A 74 6.13 -9.72 -18.65
C ASP A 74 5.66 -8.50 -17.84
N ALA A 75 4.55 -8.65 -17.13
CA ALA A 75 4.14 -7.71 -16.11
C ALA A 75 4.87 -8.08 -14.81
N VAL A 76 6.11 -7.61 -14.68
CA VAL A 76 6.78 -7.53 -13.38
C VAL A 76 5.98 -6.55 -12.52
N VAL A 77 5.49 -7.02 -11.36
CA VAL A 77 5.02 -6.14 -10.29
C VAL A 77 6.26 -5.36 -9.81
N GLN A 78 6.56 -4.24 -10.46
CA GLN A 78 7.56 -3.33 -9.95
C GLN A 78 6.92 -2.62 -8.75
N SER A 79 7.35 -3.03 -7.56
CA SER A 79 7.27 -2.24 -6.35
C SER A 79 7.90 -0.88 -6.66
N GLN A 80 7.08 0.10 -7.02
CA GLN A 80 7.57 1.46 -7.18
C GLN A 80 8.07 1.90 -5.81
N THR A 81 9.39 1.99 -5.69
CA THR A 81 10.10 2.74 -4.68
C THR A 81 9.38 4.08 -4.54
N VAL A 82 8.86 4.37 -3.36
CA VAL A 82 8.25 5.66 -3.04
C VAL A 82 9.36 6.70 -3.20
N GLU A 83 9.40 7.32 -4.38
CA GLU A 83 10.35 8.38 -4.67
C GLU A 83 10.08 9.56 -3.74
N GLU A 84 11.16 10.04 -3.16
CA GLU A 84 11.25 11.08 -2.16
C GLU A 84 10.39 12.30 -2.52
N ARG A 85 9.47 12.64 -1.63
CA ARG A 85 8.63 13.83 -1.70
C ARG A 85 9.52 15.08 -1.90
N PRO A 86 9.43 15.83 -3.02
CA PRO A 86 10.22 17.05 -3.14
C PRO A 86 9.70 18.09 -2.13
N ALA A 87 10.60 18.50 -1.25
CA ALA A 87 10.40 19.63 -0.36
C ALA A 87 10.15 20.90 -1.18
N GLY A 88 9.08 21.63 -0.81
CA GLY A 88 8.95 23.05 -1.11
C GLY A 88 8.08 23.43 -2.31
N ARG A 89 6.88 23.95 -2.02
CA ARG A 89 6.46 25.19 -2.69
C ARG A 89 5.73 26.11 -1.71
N ALA A 90 6.43 27.21 -1.45
CA ALA A 90 6.15 28.37 -0.64
C ALA A 90 4.68 28.83 -0.55
N ARG A 91 4.34 29.31 0.66
CA ARG A 91 3.34 30.36 0.90
C ARG A 91 3.55 31.53 -0.08
N ARG A 92 2.45 31.98 -0.69
CA ARG A 92 2.14 33.36 -1.07
C ARG A 92 0.63 33.48 -0.81
N GLY A 93 0.09 34.32 0.08
CA GLY A 93 0.59 35.60 0.55
C GLY A 93 0.21 36.70 -0.44
N ALA A 94 -1.09 37.02 -0.51
CA ALA A 94 -1.70 38.34 -0.73
C ALA A 94 -3.22 38.17 -0.68
#